data_AF-A0A7J6Q2W5-F1
#
_entry.id   AF-A0A7J6Q2W5-F1
#
_cell.length_a   1.000
_cell.length_b   1.000
_cell.length_c   1.000
_cell.angle_alpha   90.00
_cell.angle_beta   90.00
_cell.angle_gamma   90.00
#
_symmetry.space_group_name_H-M   'P 1'
#
loop_
_entity.id
_entity.type
_entity.pdbx_description
1 polymer ?
#
loop_
_entity_poly.entity_id
_entity_poly.type
_entity_poly.pdbx_seq_one_letter_code
_entity_poly.pdbx_strand_id
1 'polypeptide(L)'
;QTFATGLRDRQPHLGISQKDVVCVTVAALCHDLGHGPFSHTWESCVLPSMGIHHHEHEQVSLKLLDAIVDRLATEGKPLPLNVADVNFIKNCIDPPKPAKLVELKKSGEGPFLLEVGRPVAKAFLLDI
;
A
#
# COMPACT_ATOMS: atom_id res chain seq x y z
N GLN A 1 2.48 -11.14 16.96
CA GLN A 1 3.13 -9.81 16.83
C GLN A 1 3.49 -9.64 15.36
N THR A 2 3.05 -8.57 14.69
CA THR A 2 3.44 -8.29 13.28
C THR A 2 4.84 -7.68 13.22
N PHE A 3 5.50 -7.72 12.06
CA PHE A 3 6.83 -7.11 11.88
C PHE A 3 6.84 -5.63 12.28
N ALA A 4 5.87 -4.84 11.81
CA ALA A 4 5.74 -3.42 12.16
C ALA A 4 5.57 -3.17 13.66
N THR A 5 4.81 -4.04 14.36
CA THR A 5 4.67 -3.96 15.83
C THR A 5 6.00 -4.25 16.51
N GLY A 6 6.70 -5.29 16.04
CA GLY A 6 8.02 -5.64 16.56
C GLY A 6 9.08 -4.56 16.33
N LEU A 7 9.03 -3.86 15.20
CA LEU A 7 9.93 -2.75 14.88
C LEU A 7 9.66 -1.54 15.78
N ARG A 8 8.38 -1.18 15.97
CA ARG A 8 7.96 -0.12 16.89
C ARG A 8 8.45 -0.37 18.31
N ASP A 9 8.21 -1.57 18.84
CA ASP A 9 8.49 -1.88 20.24
C ASP A 9 10.01 -1.93 20.51
N ARG A 10 10.81 -2.37 19.54
CA ARG A 10 12.27 -2.47 19.65
C ARG A 10 13.00 -1.17 19.33
N GLN A 11 12.43 -0.30 18.50
CA GLN A 11 13.04 0.96 18.06
C GLN A 11 12.07 2.15 18.23
N PRO A 12 11.75 2.56 19.48
CA PRO A 12 10.79 3.64 19.73
C PRO A 12 11.17 4.99 19.09
N HIS A 13 12.48 5.23 18.90
CA HIS A 13 13.01 6.44 18.26
C HIS A 13 12.58 6.61 16.80
N LEU A 14 12.10 5.55 16.13
CA LEU A 14 11.57 5.63 14.77
C LEU A 14 10.18 6.28 14.71
N GLY A 15 9.53 6.52 15.87
CA GLY A 15 8.25 7.23 15.93
C GLY A 15 7.09 6.49 15.22
N ILE A 16 7.15 5.16 15.14
CA ILE A 16 6.09 4.33 14.54
C ILE A 16 4.86 4.39 15.43
N SER A 17 3.77 4.97 14.92
CA SER A 17 2.51 5.09 15.64
C SER A 17 1.67 3.81 15.52
N GLN A 18 0.66 3.66 16.38
CA GLN A 18 -0.32 2.59 16.22
C GLN A 18 -1.02 2.67 14.85
N LYS A 19 -1.21 3.88 14.32
CA LYS A 19 -1.81 4.11 13.01
C LYS A 19 -0.93 3.61 11.87
N ASP A 20 0.38 3.75 11.98
CA ASP A 20 1.34 3.19 11.03
C ASP A 20 1.28 1.66 11.02
N VAL A 21 1.23 1.03 12.20
CA VAL A 21 1.07 -0.42 12.33
C VAL A 21 -0.22 -0.89 11.68
N VAL A 22 -1.34 -0.18 11.90
CA VAL A 22 -2.62 -0.51 11.26
C VAL A 22 -2.51 -0.38 9.74
N CYS A 23 -1.93 0.70 9.20
CA CYS A 23 -1.80 0.88 7.76
C CYS A 23 -0.96 -0.21 7.11
N VAL A 24 0.22 -0.53 7.67
CA VAL A 24 1.07 -1.61 7.15
C VAL A 24 0.34 -2.96 7.24
N THR A 25 -0.42 -3.20 8.32
CA THR A 25 -1.19 -4.45 8.46
C THR A 25 -2.32 -4.52 7.42
N VAL A 26 -3.03 -3.42 7.17
CA VAL A 26 -4.06 -3.37 6.12
C VAL A 26 -3.46 -3.59 4.75
N ALA A 27 -2.31 -2.97 4.44
CA ALA A 27 -1.59 -3.20 3.19
C ALA A 27 -1.24 -4.69 3.02
N ALA A 28 -0.65 -5.32 4.05
CA ALA A 28 -0.34 -6.75 4.02
C ALA A 28 -1.59 -7.64 3.86
N LEU A 29 -2.71 -7.31 4.49
CA LEU A 29 -3.98 -8.02 4.29
C LEU A 29 -4.54 -7.87 2.88
N CYS A 30 -4.23 -6.75 2.21
CA CYS A 30 -4.82 -6.39 0.93
C CYS A 30 -3.91 -6.62 -0.29
N HIS A 31 -2.62 -6.92 -0.10
CA HIS A 31 -1.64 -6.94 -1.20
C HIS A 31 -2.00 -7.92 -2.34
N ASP A 32 -2.58 -9.06 -1.99
CA ASP A 32 -2.95 -10.13 -2.92
C ASP A 32 -4.43 -10.15 -3.32
N LEU A 33 -5.23 -9.12 -2.98
CA LEU A 33 -6.66 -9.08 -3.32
C LEU A 33 -6.92 -9.24 -4.82
N GLY A 34 -6.00 -8.76 -5.65
CA GLY A 34 -6.10 -8.75 -7.10
C GLY A 34 -5.73 -10.05 -7.80
N HIS A 35 -5.33 -11.10 -7.07
CA HIS A 35 -5.04 -12.38 -7.71
C HIS A 35 -6.28 -12.98 -8.38
N GLY A 36 -6.09 -13.38 -9.64
CA GLY A 36 -7.09 -14.15 -10.37
C GLY A 36 -7.06 -15.64 -10.01
N PRO A 37 -7.93 -16.46 -10.64
CA PRO A 37 -7.93 -17.91 -10.45
C PRO A 37 -6.56 -18.52 -10.72
N PHE A 38 -6.05 -19.33 -9.79
CA PHE A 38 -4.71 -19.91 -9.87
C PHE A 38 -3.55 -18.89 -9.75
N SER A 39 -3.78 -17.72 -9.14
CA SER A 39 -2.76 -16.73 -8.76
C SER A 39 -1.87 -16.31 -9.94
N HIS A 40 -0.54 -16.51 -9.86
CA HIS A 40 0.38 -16.15 -10.94
C HIS A 40 0.11 -16.88 -12.27
N THR A 41 -0.52 -18.06 -12.24
CA THR A 41 -0.90 -18.75 -13.48
C THR A 41 -1.93 -17.95 -14.28
N TRP A 42 -2.83 -17.23 -13.60
CA TRP A 42 -3.78 -16.34 -14.26
C TRP A 42 -3.08 -15.27 -15.09
N GLU A 43 -2.18 -14.52 -14.44
CA GLU A 43 -1.52 -13.37 -15.05
C GLU A 43 -0.40 -13.76 -16.03
N SER A 44 0.35 -14.84 -15.75
CA SER A 44 1.52 -15.20 -16.55
C SER A 44 1.19 -16.14 -17.70
N CYS A 45 0.05 -16.84 -17.65
CA CYS A 45 -0.31 -17.82 -18.66
C CYS A 45 -1.67 -17.56 -19.29
N VAL A 46 -2.72 -17.42 -18.47
CA VAL A 46 -4.10 -17.34 -18.96
C VAL A 46 -4.37 -16.03 -19.69
N LEU A 47 -4.09 -14.89 -19.04
CA LEU A 47 -4.29 -13.57 -19.64
C LEU A 47 -3.47 -13.36 -20.93
N PRO A 48 -2.16 -13.71 -20.98
CA PRO A 48 -1.38 -13.64 -22.22
C PRO A 48 -1.93 -14.51 -23.34
N SER A 49 -2.46 -15.70 -23.02
CA SER A 49 -3.10 -16.59 -24.01
C SER A 49 -4.38 -15.99 -24.61
N MET A 50 -4.98 -14.99 -23.94
CA MET A 50 -6.13 -14.22 -24.41
C MET A 50 -5.73 -12.88 -25.06
N GLY A 51 -4.43 -12.61 -25.22
CA GLY A 51 -3.93 -11.33 -25.74
C GLY A 51 -3.98 -10.16 -24.74
N ILE A 52 -4.17 -10.45 -23.45
CA ILE A 52 -4.16 -9.46 -22.37
C ILE A 52 -2.75 -9.43 -21.77
N HIS A 53 -2.12 -8.27 -21.82
CA HIS A 53 -0.76 -8.04 -21.31
C HIS A 53 -0.76 -6.91 -20.27
N HIS A 54 0.34 -6.80 -19.51
CA HIS A 54 0.54 -5.75 -18.50
C HIS A 54 -0.53 -5.76 -17.40
N HIS A 55 -0.92 -6.96 -16.96
CA HIS A 55 -1.83 -7.17 -15.85
C HIS A 55 -1.04 -7.64 -14.63
N GLU A 56 -0.76 -6.71 -13.73
CA GLU A 56 -0.16 -6.98 -12.43
C GLU A 56 -1.28 -7.09 -11.38
N HIS A 57 -1.25 -8.13 -10.54
CA HIS A 57 -2.30 -8.32 -9.53
C HIS A 57 -2.30 -7.20 -8.49
N GLU A 58 -1.16 -6.56 -8.24
CA GLU A 58 -1.01 -5.41 -7.35
C GLU A 58 -1.89 -4.24 -7.81
N GLN A 59 -1.92 -3.94 -9.12
CA GLN A 59 -2.80 -2.89 -9.68
C GLN A 59 -4.28 -3.21 -9.49
N VAL A 60 -4.65 -4.49 -9.52
CA VAL A 60 -6.01 -4.94 -9.26
C VAL A 60 -6.31 -4.86 -7.75
N SER A 61 -5.36 -5.21 -6.89
CA SER A 61 -5.47 -5.05 -5.44
C SER A 61 -5.75 -3.60 -5.05
N LEU A 62 -5.09 -2.63 -5.69
CA LEU A 62 -5.37 -1.21 -5.46
C LEU A 62 -6.82 -0.83 -5.80
N LYS A 63 -7.34 -1.28 -6.95
CA LYS A 63 -8.71 -0.99 -7.39
C LYS A 63 -9.75 -1.66 -6.47
N LEU A 64 -9.47 -2.88 -6.04
CA LEU A 64 -10.33 -3.58 -5.09
C LEU A 64 -10.32 -2.92 -3.71
N LEU A 65 -9.15 -2.44 -3.25
CA LEU A 65 -9.05 -1.67 -2.03
C LEU A 65 -9.89 -0.39 -2.10
N ASP A 66 -9.78 0.40 -3.18
CA ASP A 66 -10.60 1.59 -3.39
C ASP A 66 -12.10 1.23 -3.32
N ALA A 67 -12.52 0.17 -4.02
CA ALA A 67 -13.91 -0.29 -4.01
C ALA A 67 -14.39 -0.74 -2.61
N ILE A 68 -13.54 -1.39 -1.81
CA ILE A 68 -13.85 -1.80 -0.44
C ILE A 68 -14.01 -0.56 0.46
N VAL A 69 -13.09 0.40 0.37
CA VAL A 69 -13.14 1.65 1.15
C VAL A 69 -14.41 2.42 0.82
N ASP A 70 -14.73 2.60 -0.46
CA ASP A 70 -15.92 3.30 -0.94
C ASP A 70 -17.21 2.60 -0.49
N ARG A 71 -17.26 1.27 -0.61
CA ARG A 71 -18.41 0.48 -0.16
C ARG A 71 -18.65 0.62 1.35
N LEU A 72 -17.59 0.54 2.16
CA LEU A 72 -17.71 0.69 3.60
C LEU A 72 -18.17 2.10 4.00
N ALA A 73 -17.72 3.13 3.28
CA ALA A 73 -18.20 4.50 3.48
C ALA A 73 -19.69 4.64 3.15
N THR A 74 -20.15 4.07 2.03
CA THR A 74 -21.56 4.13 1.63
C THR A 74 -22.49 3.31 2.54
N GLU A 75 -22.00 2.21 3.12
CA GLU A 75 -22.72 1.42 4.13
C GLU A 75 -22.73 2.06 5.54
N GLY A 76 -22.15 3.26 5.71
CA GLY A 76 -22.08 3.96 7.00
C GLY A 76 -21.11 3.32 7.99
N LYS A 77 -20.13 2.56 7.51
CA LYS A 77 -19.10 1.88 8.30
C LYS A 77 -17.69 2.32 7.85
N PRO A 78 -17.39 3.63 7.79
CA PRO A 78 -16.11 4.09 7.27
C PRO A 78 -14.96 3.52 8.11
N LEU A 79 -13.88 3.12 7.44
CA LEU A 79 -12.65 2.78 8.13
C LEU A 79 -12.09 4.03 8.84
N PRO A 80 -11.40 3.89 9.99
CA PRO A 80 -10.76 5.00 10.69
C PRO A 80 -9.46 5.46 9.98
N LEU A 81 -9.53 5.61 8.66
CA LEU A 81 -8.43 5.95 7.76
C LEU A 81 -8.78 7.24 7.02
N ASN A 82 -7.82 8.15 6.91
CA ASN A 82 -7.94 9.33 6.07
C ASN A 82 -7.29 9.09 4.71
N VAL A 83 -7.40 10.06 3.81
CA VAL A 83 -6.84 9.98 2.45
C VAL A 83 -5.34 9.67 2.45
N ALA A 84 -4.55 10.26 3.36
CA ALA A 84 -3.12 10.00 3.44
C ALA A 84 -2.82 8.57 3.92
N ASP A 85 -3.65 7.99 4.79
CA ASP A 85 -3.51 6.59 5.18
C ASP A 85 -3.82 5.64 4.03
N VAL A 86 -4.89 5.91 3.28
CA VAL A 86 -5.26 5.10 2.10
C VAL A 86 -4.16 5.18 1.05
N ASN A 87 -3.63 6.39 0.76
CA ASN A 87 -2.49 6.55 -0.14
C ASN A 87 -1.27 5.77 0.34
N PHE A 88 -0.96 5.83 1.63
CA PHE A 88 0.17 5.08 2.19
C PHE A 88 -0.02 3.56 2.07
N ILE A 89 -1.22 3.04 2.36
CA ILE A 89 -1.56 1.62 2.19
C ILE A 89 -1.35 1.19 0.74
N LYS A 90 -1.82 1.99 -0.23
CA LYS A 90 -1.64 1.71 -1.66
C LYS A 90 -0.16 1.68 -2.04
N ASN A 91 0.64 2.61 -1.54
CA ASN A 91 2.09 2.64 -1.78
C ASN A 91 2.85 1.51 -1.06
N CYS A 92 2.29 0.87 -0.04
CA CYS A 92 2.87 -0.36 0.53
C CYS A 92 2.56 -1.59 -0.36
N ILE A 93 1.48 -1.59 -1.12
CA ILE A 93 1.11 -2.71 -2.02
C ILE A 93 1.85 -2.57 -3.36
N ASP A 94 1.83 -1.38 -3.95
CA ASP A 94 2.51 -1.06 -5.21
C ASP A 94 3.35 0.20 -5.01
N PRO A 95 4.61 0.07 -4.56
CA PRO A 95 5.42 1.21 -4.21
C PRO A 95 5.85 2.03 -5.43
N PRO A 96 6.00 3.36 -5.29
CA PRO A 96 6.58 4.17 -6.33
C PRO A 96 7.98 3.67 -6.70
N LYS A 97 8.30 3.68 -7.99
CA LYS A 97 9.61 3.23 -8.49
C LYS A 97 10.76 3.94 -7.74
N PRO A 98 11.90 3.28 -7.49
CA PRO A 98 13.01 3.86 -6.73
C PRO A 98 13.47 5.23 -7.23
N ALA A 99 13.52 5.43 -8.55
CA ALA A 99 13.87 6.73 -9.15
C ALA A 99 12.89 7.85 -8.75
N LYS A 100 11.59 7.55 -8.70
CA LYS A 100 10.55 8.49 -8.28
C LYS A 100 10.64 8.79 -6.78
N LEU A 101 10.91 7.79 -5.94
CA LEU A 101 11.12 8.02 -4.51
C LEU A 101 12.34 8.93 -4.24
N VAL A 102 13.42 8.77 -5.01
CA VAL A 102 14.59 9.65 -4.92
C VAL A 102 14.24 11.08 -5.33
N GLU A 103 13.46 11.26 -6.39
CA GLU A 103 12.98 12.57 -6.83
C GLU A 103 12.07 13.24 -5.79
N LEU A 104 11.11 12.51 -5.24
CA LEU A 104 10.20 13.00 -4.20
C LEU A 104 10.95 13.41 -2.93
N LYS A 105 11.96 12.64 -2.52
CA LYS A 105 12.81 13.01 -1.38
C LYS A 105 13.57 14.31 -1.63
N LYS A 106 13.96 14.59 -2.88
CA LYS A 106 14.65 15.83 -3.27
C LYS A 106 13.70 17.02 -3.40
N SER A 107 12.44 16.80 -3.77
CA SER A 107 11.43 17.87 -3.90
C SER A 107 10.89 18.37 -2.56
N GLY A 108 11.16 17.65 -1.46
CA GLY A 108 10.93 18.09 -0.09
C GLY A 108 9.77 17.36 0.60
N GLU A 109 9.56 17.71 1.87
CA GLU A 109 8.62 17.01 2.76
C GLU A 109 7.17 17.05 2.26
N GLY A 110 6.72 18.21 1.76
CA GLY A 110 5.34 18.40 1.31
C GLY A 110 4.95 17.48 0.14
N PRO A 111 5.68 17.52 -0.99
CA PRO A 111 5.42 16.62 -2.12
C PRO A 111 5.56 15.14 -1.75
N PHE A 112 6.56 14.78 -0.94
CA PHE A 112 6.71 13.40 -0.47
C PHE A 112 5.51 12.94 0.35
N LEU A 113 5.06 13.76 1.31
CA LEU A 113 3.91 13.45 2.15
C LEU A 113 2.62 13.32 1.34
N LEU A 114 2.42 14.17 0.33
CA LEU A 114 1.25 14.13 -0.54
C LEU A 114 1.19 12.83 -1.35
N GLU A 115 2.32 12.43 -1.92
CA GLU A 115 2.41 11.23 -2.76
C GLU A 115 2.39 9.95 -1.93
N VAL A 116 3.22 9.89 -0.89
CA VAL A 116 3.47 8.68 -0.10
C VAL A 116 2.46 8.51 1.02
N GLY A 117 1.89 9.60 1.54
CA GLY A 117 0.98 9.57 2.70
C GLY A 117 1.69 9.49 4.06
N ARG A 118 3.03 9.45 4.07
CA ARG A 118 3.88 9.48 5.27
C ARG A 118 5.07 10.39 5.07
N PRO A 119 5.63 10.97 6.15
CA PRO A 119 6.79 11.84 6.08
C PRO A 119 8.04 11.09 5.62
N VAL A 120 9.05 11.80 5.10
CA VAL A 120 10.31 11.21 4.60
C VAL A 120 10.98 10.35 5.67
N ALA A 121 10.93 10.79 6.94
CA ALA A 121 11.48 10.07 8.08
C ALA A 121 10.85 8.67 8.29
N LYS A 122 9.66 8.42 7.73
CA LYS A 122 8.94 7.13 7.79
C LYS A 122 8.96 6.35 6.48
N ALA A 123 9.74 6.79 5.49
CA ALA A 123 9.84 6.13 4.19
C ALA A 123 10.24 4.65 4.28
N PHE A 124 10.99 4.26 5.33
CA PHE A 124 11.41 2.88 5.58
C PHE A 124 10.23 1.91 5.81
N LEU A 125 9.03 2.42 6.11
CA LEU A 125 7.83 1.58 6.25
C LEU A 125 7.33 1.04 4.91
N LEU A 126 7.78 1.59 3.77
CA LEU A 126 7.49 1.05 2.44
C LEU A 126 8.30 -0.23 2.14
N ASP A 127 9.32 -0.52 2.94
CA ASP A 127 10.18 -1.70 2.79
C ASP A 127 9.71 -2.89 3.66
N ILE A 128 8.56 -2.76 4.33
CA ILE A 128 7.92 -3.82 5.14
C ILE A 128 7.01 -4.65 4.26
#